data_AF-A0A1Q5A6Z5-F1
#
_entry.id   AF-A0A1Q5A6Z5-F1
#
_cell.length_a   1.000
_cell.length_b   1.000
_cell.length_c   1.000
_cell.angle_alpha   90.00
_cell.angle_beta   90.00
_cell.angle_gamma   90.00
#
_symmetry.space_group_name_H-M   'P 1'
#
loop_
_entity.id
_entity.type
_entity.pdbx_description
1 polymer ?
#
loop_
_entity_poly.entity_id
_entity_poly.type
_entity_poly.pdbx_seq_one_letter_code
_entity_poly.pdbx_strand_id
1 'polypeptide(L)'
;MLVDWPLDRLRTYRPDRDEPADFREFWRRTVAEARAQAFPARFEPYDSGLVTVDVSDVTFAGFGGHPVRGWFLTPRGIGDALPCVVEFIGYGGGRSLPHHWLSWSAAGYAHLVMDTRGQGSNGSLAGDTPDPAPAGGPATAGFLTRGITDRDTYFYRRVFTDAVRAVETVRAHPRVDPNRVVVCGGSQGGGIALAAAGLVDGLAAVVADVPFLCHYRRATEITGAAPYAELTTYCATHRSEVEDVFATLRYFDGINFAAHATAPALFSVGLMDATCPPSTVFAAYNHYAGSKDIRVWPYNGHEGGGDVQKADQIRYVAKALTG
;
A
#
# COMPACT_ATOMS: atom_id res chain seq x y z
N MET A 1 12.29 8.42 -22.77
CA MET A 1 13.02 9.65 -22.36
C MET A 1 12.99 9.67 -20.84
N LEU A 2 14.09 10.01 -20.15
CA LEU A 2 14.05 10.20 -18.70
C LEU A 2 13.05 11.31 -18.38
N VAL A 3 12.17 11.07 -17.41
CA VAL A 3 11.07 11.98 -17.04
C VAL A 3 11.37 12.85 -15.81
N ASP A 4 12.54 12.63 -15.18
CA ASP A 4 12.96 13.27 -13.93
C ASP A 4 14.49 13.42 -13.89
N TRP A 5 15.07 13.61 -12.71
CA TRP A 5 16.51 13.79 -12.53
C TRP A 5 17.38 12.56 -12.91
N PRO A 6 18.67 12.77 -13.25
CA PRO A 6 19.63 11.69 -13.43
C PRO A 6 19.77 10.81 -12.17
N LEU A 7 20.07 9.52 -12.37
CA LEU A 7 20.15 8.51 -11.29
C LEU A 7 21.09 8.91 -10.15
N ASP A 8 22.24 9.51 -10.45
CA ASP A 8 23.21 9.89 -9.41
C ASP A 8 22.62 10.93 -8.44
N ARG A 9 21.82 11.87 -8.96
CA ARG A 9 21.09 12.85 -8.13
C ARG A 9 19.97 12.18 -7.32
N LEU A 10 19.25 11.24 -7.93
CA LEU A 10 18.17 10.51 -7.27
C LEU A 10 18.67 9.68 -6.07
N ARG A 11 19.83 9.01 -6.22
CA ARG A 11 20.44 8.19 -5.15
C ARG A 11 20.75 8.97 -3.87
N THR A 12 21.02 10.26 -3.98
CA THR A 12 21.31 11.13 -2.82
C THR A 12 20.16 12.07 -2.49
N TYR A 13 19.04 11.99 -3.21
CA TYR A 13 17.92 12.91 -3.02
C TYR A 13 17.15 12.61 -1.73
N ARG A 14 17.43 13.40 -0.69
CA ARG A 14 16.78 13.31 0.60
C ARG A 14 16.21 14.69 0.98
N PRO A 15 15.01 15.05 0.50
CA PRO A 15 14.42 16.36 0.77
C PRO A 15 14.11 16.52 2.26
N ASP A 16 13.96 17.77 2.72
CA ASP A 16 13.44 18.03 4.05
C ASP A 16 12.03 17.44 4.20
N ARG A 17 11.77 16.90 5.39
CA ARG A 17 10.55 16.15 5.68
C ARG A 17 9.57 17.04 6.43
N ASP A 18 8.45 17.37 5.80
CA ASP A 18 7.36 18.16 6.39
C ASP A 18 6.40 17.25 7.18
N GLU A 19 6.91 16.65 8.26
CA GLU A 19 6.11 15.82 9.16
C GLU A 19 5.36 16.70 10.19
N PRO A 20 4.02 16.56 10.31
CA PRO A 20 3.28 17.23 11.38
C PRO A 20 3.75 16.81 12.76
N ALA A 21 3.83 17.77 13.70
CA ALA A 21 4.23 17.50 15.09
C ALA A 21 3.34 16.45 15.80
N ASP A 22 2.07 16.35 15.41
CA ASP A 22 1.09 15.39 15.95
C ASP A 22 0.89 14.15 15.07
N PHE A 23 1.76 13.91 14.06
CA PHE A 23 1.62 12.79 13.10
C PHE A 23 1.45 11.43 13.77
N ARG A 24 2.36 11.10 14.71
CA ARG A 24 2.32 9.82 15.43
C ARG A 24 1.07 9.67 16.29
N GLU A 25 0.66 10.75 16.96
CA GLU A 25 -0.51 10.74 17.82
C GLU A 25 -1.80 10.58 17.01
N PHE A 26 -1.91 11.27 15.86
CA PHE A 26 -3.02 11.14 14.92
C PHE A 26 -3.23 9.68 14.50
N TRP A 27 -2.16 9.00 14.10
CA TRP A 27 -2.24 7.62 13.66
C TRP A 27 -2.46 6.63 14.80
N ARG A 28 -1.80 6.82 15.96
CA ARG A 28 -2.02 6.00 17.16
C ARG A 28 -3.49 6.03 17.58
N ARG A 29 -4.10 7.21 17.62
CA ARG A 29 -5.53 7.39 17.90
C ARG A 29 -6.39 6.69 16.85
N THR A 30 -6.13 6.93 15.56
CA THR A 30 -6.90 6.35 14.45
C THR A 30 -6.92 4.81 14.50
N VAL A 31 -5.77 4.19 14.73
CA VAL A 31 -5.69 2.72 14.83
C VAL A 31 -6.39 2.21 16.10
N ALA A 32 -6.26 2.91 17.23
CA ALA A 32 -6.95 2.54 18.47
C ALA A 32 -8.48 2.61 18.34
N GLU A 33 -9.00 3.65 17.69
CA GLU A 33 -10.43 3.81 17.37
C GLU A 33 -10.95 2.64 16.54
N ALA A 34 -10.21 2.20 15.51
CA ALA A 34 -10.58 1.06 14.68
C ALA A 34 -10.54 -0.28 15.43
N ARG A 35 -9.52 -0.49 16.27
CA ARG A 35 -9.41 -1.70 17.13
C ARG A 35 -10.58 -1.81 18.11
N ALA A 36 -11.03 -0.70 18.69
CA ALA A 36 -12.15 -0.68 19.62
C ALA A 36 -13.50 -1.08 18.97
N GLN A 37 -13.60 -0.96 17.64
CA GLN A 37 -14.80 -1.29 16.87
C GLN A 37 -14.64 -2.61 16.08
N ALA A 38 -13.57 -3.37 16.33
CA ALA A 38 -13.27 -4.56 15.57
C ALA A 38 -14.21 -5.73 15.93
N PHE A 39 -14.66 -6.46 14.91
CA PHE A 39 -15.33 -7.75 15.05
C PHE A 39 -14.40 -8.91 14.63
N PRO A 40 -14.64 -10.15 15.09
CA PRO A 40 -13.85 -11.32 14.67
C PRO A 40 -13.87 -11.53 13.15
N ALA A 41 -12.70 -11.63 12.54
CA ALA A 41 -12.59 -11.87 11.10
C ALA A 41 -13.20 -13.23 10.72
N ARG A 42 -13.85 -13.29 9.56
CA ARG A 42 -14.41 -14.51 8.97
C ARG A 42 -13.57 -14.92 7.77
N PHE A 43 -13.27 -16.21 7.70
CA PHE A 43 -12.56 -16.86 6.60
C PHE A 43 -13.47 -17.97 6.08
N GLU A 44 -14.27 -17.67 5.08
CA GLU A 44 -15.29 -18.58 4.54
C GLU A 44 -14.68 -19.37 3.37
N PRO A 45 -14.68 -20.71 3.39
CA PRO A 45 -14.19 -21.50 2.26
C PRO A 45 -14.86 -21.09 0.95
N TYR A 46 -14.06 -20.88 -0.09
CA TYR A 46 -14.52 -20.46 -1.42
C TYR A 46 -14.13 -21.50 -2.47
N ASP A 47 -15.11 -22.00 -3.22
CA ASP A 47 -14.86 -22.93 -4.32
C ASP A 47 -14.31 -22.16 -5.54
N SER A 48 -12.98 -22.14 -5.64
CA SER A 48 -12.25 -21.50 -6.74
C SER A 48 -11.94 -22.45 -7.90
N GLY A 49 -12.20 -23.75 -7.76
CA GLY A 49 -11.71 -24.80 -8.67
C GLY A 49 -10.18 -25.02 -8.65
N LEU A 50 -9.43 -24.31 -7.82
CA LEU A 50 -7.98 -24.48 -7.69
C LEU A 50 -7.64 -25.72 -6.86
N VAL A 51 -6.71 -26.53 -7.35
CA VAL A 51 -6.37 -27.83 -6.73
C VAL A 51 -5.16 -27.78 -5.81
N THR A 52 -4.29 -26.77 -5.96
CA THR A 52 -3.01 -26.63 -5.22
C THR A 52 -3.11 -25.68 -4.02
N VAL A 53 -4.18 -24.89 -3.92
CA VAL A 53 -4.38 -23.89 -2.87
C VAL A 53 -5.78 -24.00 -2.29
N ASP A 54 -5.91 -23.78 -0.98
CA ASP A 54 -7.18 -23.49 -0.34
C ASP A 54 -7.43 -21.99 -0.37
N VAL A 55 -8.66 -21.60 -0.72
CA VAL A 55 -9.08 -20.20 -0.83
C VAL A 55 -10.20 -19.94 0.16
N SER A 56 -10.09 -18.83 0.90
CA SER A 56 -11.17 -18.30 1.71
C SER A 56 -11.55 -16.90 1.26
N ASP A 57 -12.85 -16.64 1.15
CA ASP A 57 -13.39 -15.29 1.13
C ASP A 57 -13.29 -14.70 2.53
N VAL A 58 -12.56 -13.59 2.66
CA VAL A 58 -12.29 -12.96 3.95
C VAL A 58 -13.18 -11.75 4.16
N THR A 59 -13.69 -11.61 5.38
CA THR A 59 -14.21 -10.33 5.87
C THR A 59 -13.60 -10.00 7.22
N PHE A 60 -13.01 -8.82 7.34
CA PHE A 60 -12.47 -8.32 8.60
C PHE A 60 -12.92 -6.88 8.88
N ALA A 61 -12.80 -6.48 10.14
CA ALA A 61 -13.14 -5.13 10.58
C ALA A 61 -11.99 -4.16 10.29
N GLY A 62 -12.22 -3.24 9.36
CA GLY A 62 -11.32 -2.15 9.01
C GLY A 62 -11.61 -0.86 9.79
N PHE A 63 -11.38 0.28 9.14
CA PHE A 63 -11.70 1.61 9.69
C PHE A 63 -13.18 1.70 10.12
N GLY A 64 -13.43 2.21 11.33
CA GLY A 64 -14.78 2.41 11.86
C GLY A 64 -15.58 1.10 12.03
N GLY A 65 -14.91 -0.04 12.15
CA GLY A 65 -15.58 -1.35 12.18
C GLY A 65 -16.24 -1.73 10.84
N HIS A 66 -15.97 -1.02 9.75
CA HIS A 66 -16.53 -1.34 8.45
C HIS A 66 -15.97 -2.66 7.91
N PRO A 67 -16.80 -3.49 7.25
CA PRO A 67 -16.36 -4.75 6.68
C PRO A 67 -15.46 -4.51 5.46
N VAL A 68 -14.25 -5.06 5.50
CA VAL A 68 -13.30 -5.08 4.38
C VAL A 68 -13.19 -6.50 3.86
N ARG A 69 -13.27 -6.66 2.55
CA ARG A 69 -13.18 -7.96 1.87
C ARG A 69 -11.73 -8.29 1.52
N GLY A 70 -11.48 -9.56 1.24
CA GLY A 70 -10.18 -10.00 0.73
C GLY A 70 -10.20 -11.45 0.31
N TRP A 71 -9.08 -11.91 -0.24
CA TRP A 71 -8.82 -13.34 -0.45
C TRP A 71 -7.74 -13.81 0.49
N PHE A 72 -7.93 -14.96 1.13
CA PHE A 72 -6.87 -15.63 1.86
C PHE A 72 -6.58 -16.97 1.18
N LEU A 73 -5.38 -17.07 0.62
CA LEU A 73 -4.91 -18.25 -0.10
C LEU A 73 -3.84 -18.95 0.73
N THR A 74 -3.96 -20.26 0.89
CA THR A 74 -2.94 -21.08 1.55
C THR A 74 -2.56 -22.28 0.69
N PRO A 75 -1.26 -22.59 0.53
CA PRO A 75 -0.83 -23.80 -0.16
C PRO A 75 -1.32 -25.07 0.57
N ARG A 76 -1.80 -26.04 -0.20
CA ARG A 76 -2.17 -27.36 0.32
C ARG A 76 -0.94 -28.20 0.66
N GLY A 77 -1.13 -29.15 1.58
CA GLY A 77 -0.09 -30.12 1.94
C GLY A 77 1.00 -29.61 2.88
N ILE A 78 0.91 -28.37 3.37
CA ILE A 78 1.80 -27.83 4.40
C ILE A 78 1.07 -27.82 5.74
N GLY A 79 1.54 -28.63 6.69
CA GLY A 79 0.94 -28.79 8.02
C GLY A 79 1.38 -27.73 9.05
N ASP A 80 2.53 -27.09 8.83
CA ASP A 80 3.09 -26.10 9.74
C ASP A 80 2.45 -24.70 9.56
N ALA A 81 2.67 -23.82 10.54
CA ALA A 81 2.33 -22.41 10.42
C ALA A 81 3.15 -21.76 9.28
N LEU A 82 2.46 -21.02 8.42
CA LEU A 82 3.03 -20.44 7.21
C LEU A 82 3.55 -19.01 7.47
N PRO A 83 4.67 -18.60 6.85
CA PRO A 83 4.90 -17.18 6.64
C PRO A 83 3.75 -16.60 5.79
N CYS A 84 3.40 -15.34 6.01
CA CYS A 84 2.27 -14.71 5.35
C CYS A 84 2.68 -13.43 4.62
N VAL A 85 2.18 -13.26 3.40
CA VAL A 85 2.27 -12.02 2.65
C VAL A 85 0.89 -11.36 2.64
N VAL A 86 0.84 -10.08 3.00
CA VAL A 86 -0.33 -9.23 2.85
C VAL A 86 -0.09 -8.30 1.65
N GLU A 87 -0.88 -8.47 0.59
CA GLU A 87 -0.74 -7.73 -0.66
C GLU A 87 -1.81 -6.64 -0.78
N PHE A 88 -1.36 -5.43 -1.11
CA PHE A 88 -2.17 -4.25 -1.34
C PHE A 88 -2.22 -3.88 -2.83
N ILE A 89 -3.35 -3.33 -3.28
CA ILE A 89 -3.71 -3.26 -4.70
C ILE A 89 -3.46 -1.86 -5.29
N GLY A 90 -3.08 -1.84 -6.56
CA GLY A 90 -2.91 -0.63 -7.37
C GLY A 90 -4.20 0.21 -7.52
N TYR A 91 -4.04 1.48 -7.90
CA TYR A 91 -5.13 2.45 -7.93
C TYR A 91 -6.30 2.03 -8.85
N GLY A 92 -7.52 2.15 -8.33
CA GLY A 92 -8.76 1.78 -9.01
C GLY A 92 -9.03 0.28 -9.08
N GLY A 93 -8.10 -0.58 -8.67
CA GLY A 93 -8.27 -2.03 -8.64
C GLY A 93 -8.89 -2.55 -7.34
N GLY A 94 -9.38 -3.78 -7.40
CA GLY A 94 -9.91 -4.53 -6.27
C GLY A 94 -9.41 -5.98 -6.27
N ARG A 95 -9.90 -6.78 -5.32
CA ARG A 95 -9.41 -8.16 -5.09
C ARG A 95 -9.65 -9.12 -6.26
N SER A 96 -10.51 -8.81 -7.22
CA SER A 96 -10.83 -9.64 -8.39
C SER A 96 -11.08 -11.11 -8.03
N LEU A 97 -10.68 -12.05 -8.89
CA LEU A 97 -10.77 -13.49 -8.68
C LEU A 97 -9.48 -14.08 -8.06
N PRO A 98 -9.56 -15.18 -7.27
CA PRO A 98 -8.41 -15.76 -6.57
C PRO A 98 -7.22 -16.14 -7.47
N HIS A 99 -7.46 -16.60 -8.70
CA HIS A 99 -6.40 -17.07 -9.59
C HIS A 99 -5.46 -15.96 -10.11
N HIS A 100 -5.80 -14.68 -9.89
CA HIS A 100 -4.87 -13.57 -10.13
C HIS A 100 -3.71 -13.53 -9.12
N TRP A 101 -3.81 -14.22 -7.99
CA TRP A 101 -2.99 -13.98 -6.80
C TRP A 101 -2.18 -15.21 -6.36
N LEU A 102 -1.78 -16.06 -7.30
CA LEU A 102 -1.19 -17.37 -7.01
C LEU A 102 0.31 -17.34 -6.69
N SER A 103 1.02 -16.30 -7.09
CA SER A 103 2.49 -16.24 -7.03
C SER A 103 3.05 -16.52 -5.63
N TRP A 104 2.46 -15.91 -4.58
CA TRP A 104 2.93 -16.09 -3.21
C TRP A 104 2.54 -17.46 -2.64
N SER A 105 1.33 -17.94 -2.89
CA SER A 105 0.93 -19.28 -2.43
C SER A 105 1.72 -20.39 -3.13
N ALA A 106 2.03 -20.22 -4.43
CA ALA A 106 2.93 -21.11 -5.16
C ALA A 106 4.37 -21.08 -4.61
N ALA A 107 4.80 -19.95 -4.04
CA ALA A 107 6.09 -19.81 -3.37
C ALA A 107 6.09 -20.28 -1.90
N GLY A 108 4.99 -20.87 -1.40
CA GLY A 108 4.92 -21.45 -0.06
C GLY A 108 4.42 -20.51 1.04
N TYR A 109 3.78 -19.40 0.68
CA TYR A 109 3.27 -18.41 1.64
C TYR A 109 1.75 -18.50 1.80
N ALA A 110 1.25 -18.25 3.01
CA ALA A 110 -0.10 -17.75 3.14
C ALA A 110 -0.18 -16.36 2.49
N HIS A 111 -1.28 -16.06 1.81
CA HIS A 111 -1.41 -14.82 1.04
C HIS A 111 -2.77 -14.18 1.31
N LEU A 112 -2.77 -13.04 2.01
CA LEU A 112 -3.95 -12.19 2.15
C LEU A 112 -3.89 -11.06 1.11
N VAL A 113 -4.86 -11.04 0.20
CA VAL A 113 -5.09 -9.92 -0.71
C VAL A 113 -6.16 -9.03 -0.11
N MET A 114 -5.80 -7.82 0.28
CA MET A 114 -6.75 -6.86 0.84
C MET A 114 -7.47 -6.11 -0.28
N ASP A 115 -8.79 -6.26 -0.35
CA ASP A 115 -9.59 -5.47 -1.28
C ASP A 115 -9.59 -3.99 -0.90
N THR A 116 -9.75 -3.10 -1.89
CA THR A 116 -9.61 -1.65 -1.66
C THR A 116 -10.97 -0.97 -1.62
N ARG A 117 -11.35 -0.46 -0.44
CA ARG A 117 -12.65 0.20 -0.20
C ARG A 117 -13.02 1.21 -1.29
N GLY A 118 -14.22 1.04 -1.84
CA GLY A 118 -14.81 1.92 -2.85
C GLY A 118 -14.12 1.92 -4.22
N GLN A 119 -13.04 1.15 -4.41
CA GLN A 119 -12.35 0.98 -5.69
C GLN A 119 -12.78 -0.34 -6.37
N GLY A 120 -12.03 -0.80 -7.36
CA GLY A 120 -12.32 -2.02 -8.10
C GLY A 120 -13.23 -1.83 -9.32
N SER A 121 -13.14 -0.66 -9.96
CA SER A 121 -13.94 -0.30 -11.13
C SER A 121 -13.09 0.30 -12.26
N ASN A 122 -11.81 -0.09 -12.33
CA ASN A 122 -10.87 0.38 -13.36
C ASN A 122 -10.93 -0.41 -14.69
N GLY A 123 -11.88 -1.35 -14.82
CA GLY A 123 -12.05 -2.18 -16.01
C GLY A 123 -11.22 -3.47 -16.04
N SER A 124 -10.43 -3.78 -15.01
CA SER A 124 -9.64 -5.02 -14.94
C SER A 124 -9.81 -5.80 -13.64
N LEU A 125 -9.60 -5.17 -12.49
CA LEU A 125 -9.61 -5.82 -11.18
C LEU A 125 -10.85 -5.39 -10.39
N ALA A 126 -11.89 -6.23 -10.37
CA ALA A 126 -13.15 -5.94 -9.67
C ALA A 126 -12.97 -5.87 -8.14
N GLY A 127 -13.73 -5.02 -7.47
CA GLY A 127 -13.73 -4.88 -6.00
C GLY A 127 -15.11 -5.11 -5.40
N ASP A 128 -15.15 -5.62 -4.17
CA ASP A 128 -16.36 -5.99 -3.44
C ASP A 128 -16.55 -5.17 -2.14
N THR A 129 -15.55 -4.38 -1.75
CA THR A 129 -15.56 -3.59 -0.51
C THR A 129 -16.12 -2.19 -0.77
N PRO A 130 -17.26 -1.79 -0.18
CA PRO A 130 -17.74 -0.42 -0.27
C PRO A 130 -16.91 0.54 0.62
N ASP A 131 -16.97 1.85 0.33
CA ASP A 131 -16.56 2.90 1.30
C ASP A 131 -17.84 3.59 1.83
N PRO A 132 -18.39 3.15 2.98
CA PRO A 132 -19.66 3.67 3.50
C PRO A 132 -19.52 5.01 4.24
N ALA A 133 -18.29 5.48 4.48
CA ALA A 133 -18.05 6.75 5.13
C ALA A 133 -18.45 7.91 4.21
N PRO A 134 -18.99 9.02 4.74
CA PRO A 134 -19.25 10.19 3.92
C PRO A 134 -17.95 10.63 3.25
N ALA A 135 -17.99 10.86 1.93
CA ALA A 135 -16.83 11.21 1.12
C ALA A 135 -16.22 12.58 1.46
N GLY A 136 -16.80 13.30 2.44
CA GLY A 136 -16.48 14.68 2.77
C GLY A 136 -17.17 15.65 1.81
N GLY A 137 -16.51 16.79 1.58
CA GLY A 137 -16.96 17.85 0.67
C GLY A 137 -16.77 17.54 -0.82
N PRO A 138 -16.86 18.56 -1.70
CA PRO A 138 -16.61 18.43 -3.13
C PRO A 138 -15.24 17.80 -3.45
N ALA A 139 -15.17 17.01 -4.53
CA ALA A 139 -13.97 16.29 -4.95
C ALA A 139 -13.90 16.19 -6.48
N THR A 140 -12.68 16.02 -7.01
CA THR A 140 -12.47 15.57 -8.39
C THR A 140 -12.87 14.09 -8.55
N ALA A 141 -13.20 13.68 -9.77
CA ALA A 141 -13.42 12.27 -10.08
C ALA A 141 -12.18 11.43 -9.73
N GLY A 142 -12.38 10.37 -8.94
CA GLY A 142 -11.31 9.57 -8.38
C GLY A 142 -11.40 9.50 -6.85
N PHE A 143 -10.27 9.28 -6.19
CA PHE A 143 -10.15 9.01 -4.75
C PHE A 143 -9.16 9.95 -4.07
N LEU A 144 -8.21 10.55 -4.80
CA LEU A 144 -7.12 11.33 -4.21
C LEU A 144 -7.59 12.62 -3.56
N THR A 145 -8.76 13.14 -3.93
CA THR A 145 -9.33 14.39 -3.40
C THR A 145 -10.55 14.17 -2.50
N ARG A 146 -10.93 12.93 -2.18
CA ARG A 146 -12.09 12.64 -1.33
C ARG A 146 -11.79 12.98 0.13
N GLY A 147 -12.45 14.00 0.66
CA GLY A 147 -12.23 14.48 2.03
C GLY A 147 -10.86 15.17 2.23
N ILE A 148 -10.28 15.72 1.17
CA ILE A 148 -8.88 16.21 1.15
C ILE A 148 -8.62 17.45 2.01
N THR A 149 -9.65 18.21 2.36
CA THR A 149 -9.52 19.43 3.17
C THR A 149 -9.48 19.16 4.68
N ASP A 150 -9.70 17.92 5.11
CA ASP A 150 -9.60 17.51 6.50
C ASP A 150 -9.02 16.10 6.62
N ARG A 151 -7.86 16.01 7.29
CA ARG A 151 -7.16 14.75 7.60
C ARG A 151 -8.05 13.69 8.25
N ASP A 152 -9.06 14.08 9.03
CA ASP A 152 -9.95 13.13 9.70
C ASP A 152 -10.98 12.52 8.74
N THR A 153 -11.30 13.22 7.64
CA THR A 153 -12.24 12.77 6.60
C THR A 153 -11.56 12.21 5.35
N TYR A 154 -10.23 12.34 5.23
CA TYR A 154 -9.50 11.95 4.05
C TYR A 154 -9.57 10.44 3.76
N PHE A 155 -9.72 10.09 2.48
CA PHE A 155 -9.89 8.70 2.02
C PHE A 155 -8.80 7.74 2.49
N TYR A 156 -7.52 8.12 2.38
CA TYR A 156 -6.43 7.24 2.77
C TYR A 156 -6.28 7.05 4.29
N ARG A 157 -6.93 7.86 5.13
CA ARG A 157 -7.06 7.53 6.57
C ARG A 157 -7.73 6.18 6.75
N ARG A 158 -8.78 5.92 5.97
CA ARG A 158 -9.55 4.69 6.04
C ARG A 158 -8.79 3.53 5.43
N VAL A 159 -8.23 3.71 4.23
CA VAL A 159 -7.44 2.68 3.53
C VAL A 159 -6.22 2.23 4.33
N PHE A 160 -5.44 3.16 4.88
CA PHE A 160 -4.23 2.80 5.65
C PHE A 160 -4.61 2.13 6.98
N THR A 161 -5.74 2.50 7.58
CA THR A 161 -6.27 1.80 8.75
C THR A 161 -6.67 0.36 8.39
N ASP A 162 -7.31 0.14 7.24
CA ASP A 162 -7.64 -1.21 6.77
C ASP A 162 -6.38 -2.05 6.58
N ALA A 163 -5.31 -1.47 6.05
CA ALA A 163 -4.02 -2.13 5.87
C ALA A 163 -3.40 -2.60 7.19
N VAL A 164 -3.43 -1.75 8.23
CA VAL A 164 -3.02 -2.15 9.59
C VAL A 164 -3.88 -3.30 10.10
N ARG A 165 -5.20 -3.20 9.95
CA ARG A 165 -6.15 -4.24 10.37
C ARG A 165 -5.97 -5.55 9.61
N ALA A 166 -5.62 -5.51 8.32
CA ALA A 166 -5.33 -6.70 7.52
C ALA A 166 -4.13 -7.49 8.08
N VAL A 167 -3.06 -6.79 8.48
CA VAL A 167 -1.89 -7.41 9.13
C VAL A 167 -2.28 -8.04 10.47
N GLU A 168 -3.06 -7.33 11.29
CA GLU A 168 -3.53 -7.86 12.57
C GLU A 168 -4.47 -9.07 12.41
N THR A 169 -5.30 -9.06 11.36
CA THR A 169 -6.17 -10.17 11.01
C THR A 169 -5.39 -11.44 10.63
N VAL A 170 -4.33 -11.34 9.81
CA VAL A 170 -3.53 -12.53 9.48
C VAL A 170 -2.69 -13.01 10.65
N ARG A 171 -2.17 -12.10 11.50
CA ARG A 171 -1.41 -12.48 12.71
C ARG A 171 -2.25 -13.28 13.70
N ALA A 172 -3.57 -13.09 13.70
CA ALA A 172 -4.49 -13.84 14.55
C ALA A 172 -4.93 -15.19 13.93
N HIS A 173 -4.58 -15.48 12.68
CA HIS A 173 -5.02 -16.69 11.99
C HIS A 173 -4.14 -17.90 12.38
N PRO A 174 -4.72 -19.06 12.76
CA PRO A 174 -3.96 -20.20 13.30
C PRO A 174 -2.99 -20.86 12.31
N ARG A 175 -3.18 -20.65 11.00
CA ARG A 175 -2.26 -21.13 9.95
C ARG A 175 -1.10 -20.19 9.67
N VAL A 176 -1.02 -19.02 10.31
CA VAL A 176 0.00 -17.99 10.05
C VAL A 176 0.94 -17.89 11.25
N ASP A 177 2.24 -17.85 10.98
CA ASP A 177 3.22 -17.43 11.98
C ASP A 177 3.19 -15.89 12.10
N PRO A 178 2.76 -15.32 13.25
CA PRO A 178 2.57 -13.89 13.42
C PRO A 178 3.87 -13.07 13.32
N ASN A 179 5.03 -13.71 13.51
CA ASN A 179 6.34 -13.08 13.43
C ASN A 179 6.93 -13.10 12.01
N ARG A 180 6.28 -13.81 11.07
CA ARG A 180 6.74 -13.98 9.68
C ARG A 180 5.74 -13.37 8.69
N VAL A 181 5.27 -12.16 9.01
CA VAL A 181 4.34 -11.41 8.17
C VAL A 181 5.06 -10.33 7.37
N VAL A 182 4.82 -10.34 6.06
CA VAL A 182 5.37 -9.42 5.07
C VAL A 182 4.22 -8.59 4.50
N VAL A 183 4.48 -7.33 4.19
CA VAL A 183 3.55 -6.50 3.42
C VAL A 183 4.14 -6.17 2.05
N CYS A 184 3.31 -6.20 1.00
CA CYS A 184 3.75 -5.84 -0.34
C CYS A 184 2.72 -5.07 -1.14
N GLY A 185 3.17 -4.32 -2.13
CA GLY A 185 2.32 -3.76 -3.16
C GLY A 185 3.09 -2.89 -4.16
N GLY A 186 2.45 -2.64 -5.30
CA GLY A 186 2.96 -1.75 -6.34
C GLY A 186 2.09 -0.50 -6.51
N SER A 187 2.70 0.63 -6.89
CA SER A 187 1.96 1.88 -7.12
C SER A 187 1.19 2.30 -5.85
N GLN A 188 -0.14 2.46 -5.90
CA GLN A 188 -0.98 2.66 -4.71
C GLN A 188 -0.70 1.61 -3.62
N GLY A 189 -0.60 0.34 -4.00
CA GLY A 189 -0.29 -0.75 -3.08
C GLY A 189 1.07 -0.56 -2.40
N GLY A 190 2.05 0.01 -3.11
CA GLY A 190 3.36 0.36 -2.56
C GLY A 190 3.26 1.48 -1.52
N GLY A 191 2.46 2.51 -1.80
CA GLY A 191 2.16 3.57 -0.83
C GLY A 191 1.45 3.04 0.42
N ILE A 192 0.48 2.14 0.26
CA ILE A 192 -0.22 1.46 1.37
C ILE A 192 0.77 0.58 2.16
N ALA A 193 1.67 -0.14 1.48
CA ALA A 193 2.70 -0.95 2.12
C ALA A 193 3.65 -0.10 2.96
N LEU A 194 4.04 1.09 2.48
CA LEU A 194 4.83 2.05 3.26
C LEU A 194 4.08 2.56 4.48
N ALA A 195 2.79 2.87 4.35
CA ALA A 195 1.97 3.25 5.50
C ALA A 195 1.90 2.13 6.53
N ALA A 196 1.62 0.89 6.12
CA ALA A 196 1.65 -0.26 7.02
C ALA A 196 3.02 -0.44 7.68
N ALA A 197 4.12 -0.26 6.94
CA ALA A 197 5.48 -0.36 7.46
C ALA A 197 5.79 0.67 8.56
N GLY A 198 5.27 1.90 8.45
CA GLY A 198 5.44 2.95 9.46
C GLY A 198 4.47 2.86 10.64
N LEU A 199 3.41 2.05 10.53
CA LEU A 199 2.33 1.95 11.53
C LEU A 199 2.30 0.60 12.27
N VAL A 200 2.93 -0.44 11.72
CA VAL A 200 2.92 -1.79 12.27
C VAL A 200 4.34 -2.24 12.60
N ASP A 201 4.57 -2.50 13.88
CA ASP A 201 5.83 -3.07 14.35
C ASP A 201 5.94 -4.57 14.04
N GLY A 202 7.20 -5.05 13.97
CA GLY A 202 7.52 -6.48 13.86
C GLY A 202 7.16 -7.12 12.52
N LEU A 203 7.07 -6.34 11.44
CA LEU A 203 6.98 -6.89 10.09
C LEU A 203 8.31 -7.54 9.71
N ALA A 204 8.23 -8.71 9.08
CA ALA A 204 9.41 -9.47 8.69
C ALA A 204 10.09 -8.89 7.45
N ALA A 205 9.31 -8.33 6.52
CA ALA A 205 9.81 -7.59 5.38
C ALA A 205 8.74 -6.67 4.78
N VAL A 206 9.19 -5.72 3.97
CA VAL A 206 8.34 -4.82 3.16
C VAL A 206 8.79 -4.89 1.71
N VAL A 207 7.84 -4.96 0.78
CA VAL A 207 8.09 -4.82 -0.66
C VAL A 207 7.28 -3.65 -1.19
N ALA A 208 7.94 -2.62 -1.72
CA ALA A 208 7.30 -1.42 -2.22
C ALA A 208 7.79 -1.10 -3.64
N ASP A 209 7.02 -1.53 -4.65
CA ASP A 209 7.36 -1.29 -6.05
C ASP A 209 6.74 0.00 -6.57
N VAL A 210 7.54 0.82 -7.26
CA VAL A 210 7.11 2.10 -7.88
C VAL A 210 6.10 2.86 -7.00
N PRO A 211 6.39 3.08 -5.69
CA PRO A 211 5.38 3.48 -4.72
C PRO A 211 4.77 4.83 -5.06
N PHE A 212 3.45 4.84 -5.18
CA PHE A 212 2.62 6.04 -5.22
C PHE A 212 2.48 6.65 -3.83
N LEU A 213 1.73 7.75 -3.69
CA LEU A 213 1.41 8.39 -2.40
C LEU A 213 2.66 8.92 -1.67
N CYS A 214 3.72 9.22 -2.42
CA CYS A 214 4.99 9.73 -1.91
C CYS A 214 5.27 11.14 -2.46
N HIS A 215 5.81 12.02 -1.63
CA HIS A 215 6.23 13.38 -1.98
C HIS A 215 5.20 14.16 -2.81
N TYR A 216 3.98 14.29 -2.30
CA TYR A 216 2.84 14.80 -3.08
C TYR A 216 3.12 16.14 -3.75
N ARG A 217 3.73 17.09 -3.02
CA ARG A 217 4.01 18.43 -3.55
C ARG A 217 4.95 18.37 -4.75
N ARG A 218 6.06 17.63 -4.62
CA ARG A 218 6.97 17.38 -5.75
C ARG A 218 6.27 16.69 -6.91
N ALA A 219 5.43 15.68 -6.64
CA ALA A 219 4.71 14.96 -7.68
C ALA A 219 3.84 15.91 -8.52
N THR A 220 3.06 16.77 -7.86
CA THR A 220 2.19 17.75 -8.55
C THR A 220 2.95 18.82 -9.35
N GLU A 221 4.23 19.04 -9.06
CA GLU A 221 5.07 20.00 -9.79
C GLU A 221 5.68 19.42 -11.07
N ILE A 222 5.79 18.10 -11.18
CA ILE A 222 6.58 17.45 -12.25
C ILE A 222 5.84 16.44 -13.10
N THR A 223 4.65 16.02 -12.69
CA THR A 223 3.83 15.13 -13.50
C THR A 223 2.38 15.60 -13.60
N GLY A 224 1.84 15.50 -14.81
CA GLY A 224 0.41 15.63 -15.09
C GLY A 224 -0.27 14.27 -15.27
N ALA A 225 0.40 13.16 -14.94
CA ALA A 225 -0.18 11.82 -15.04
C ALA A 225 -1.19 11.55 -13.90
N ALA A 226 -2.22 10.78 -14.21
CA ALA A 226 -3.10 10.24 -13.19
C ALA A 226 -2.34 9.19 -12.33
N PRO A 227 -2.64 9.06 -11.03
CA PRO A 227 -3.70 9.79 -10.30
C PRO A 227 -3.29 11.14 -9.70
N TYR A 228 -2.01 11.54 -9.67
CA TYR A 228 -1.60 12.84 -9.11
C TYR A 228 -2.29 14.04 -9.76
N ALA A 229 -2.67 13.92 -11.05
CA ALA A 229 -3.45 14.92 -11.77
C ALA A 229 -4.80 15.28 -11.11
N GLU A 230 -5.36 14.40 -10.27
CA GLU A 230 -6.57 14.71 -9.48
C GLU A 230 -6.32 15.89 -8.53
N LEU A 231 -5.14 15.95 -7.89
CA LEU A 231 -4.78 17.04 -6.98
C LEU A 231 -4.58 18.36 -7.72
N THR A 232 -3.89 18.33 -8.87
CA THR A 232 -3.68 19.55 -9.66
C THR A 232 -5.01 20.07 -10.21
N THR A 233 -5.93 19.17 -10.61
CA THR A 233 -7.28 19.54 -11.08
C THR A 233 -8.10 20.17 -9.95
N TYR A 234 -8.05 19.58 -8.75
CA TYR A 234 -8.71 20.12 -7.57
C TYR A 234 -8.17 21.50 -7.21
N CYS A 235 -6.85 21.64 -7.05
CA CYS A 235 -6.17 22.89 -6.69
C CYS A 235 -6.36 23.99 -7.73
N ALA A 236 -6.45 23.65 -9.02
CA ALA A 236 -6.76 24.62 -10.08
C ALA A 236 -8.17 25.20 -9.97
N THR A 237 -9.10 24.47 -9.35
CA THR A 237 -10.50 24.88 -9.12
C THR A 237 -10.62 25.59 -7.76
N HIS A 238 -10.14 24.95 -6.70
CA HIS A 238 -10.17 25.37 -5.31
C HIS A 238 -8.89 26.15 -4.92
N ARG A 239 -8.65 27.27 -5.62
CA ARG A 239 -7.37 28.01 -5.57
C ARG A 239 -6.98 28.50 -4.18
N SER A 240 -7.94 28.74 -3.29
CA SER A 240 -7.69 29.17 -1.91
C SER A 240 -7.35 28.04 -0.95
N GLU A 241 -7.55 26.78 -1.34
CA GLU A 241 -7.45 25.60 -0.46
C GLU A 241 -6.14 24.82 -0.68
N VAL A 242 -5.23 25.30 -1.53
CA VAL A 242 -3.99 24.60 -1.90
C VAL A 242 -3.17 24.20 -0.68
N GLU A 243 -2.97 25.12 0.27
CA GLU A 243 -2.17 24.85 1.45
C GLU A 243 -2.90 23.93 2.45
N ASP A 244 -4.23 24.00 2.53
CA ASP A 244 -5.03 23.07 3.35
C ASP A 244 -4.93 21.63 2.80
N VAL A 245 -4.98 21.48 1.48
CA VAL A 245 -4.79 20.18 0.80
C VAL A 245 -3.43 19.59 1.17
N PHE A 246 -2.34 20.34 1.04
CA PHE A 246 -1.02 19.82 1.37
C PHE A 246 -0.80 19.64 2.88
N ALA A 247 -1.46 20.43 3.73
CA ALA A 247 -1.48 20.23 5.18
C ALA A 247 -2.22 18.95 5.60
N THR A 248 -3.18 18.48 4.81
CA THR A 248 -3.77 17.15 4.95
C THR A 248 -2.82 16.06 4.43
N LEU A 249 -2.29 16.21 3.22
CA LEU A 249 -1.48 15.18 2.56
C LEU A 249 -0.20 14.80 3.31
N ARG A 250 0.39 15.71 4.09
CA ARG A 250 1.52 15.39 4.97
C ARG A 250 1.23 14.29 6.01
N TYR A 251 -0.03 14.05 6.39
CA TYR A 251 -0.38 12.90 7.25
C TYR A 251 -0.40 11.56 6.50
N PHE A 252 -0.36 11.59 5.17
CA PHE A 252 -0.54 10.44 4.28
C PHE A 252 0.62 10.26 3.30
N ASP A 253 1.73 10.98 3.49
CA ASP A 253 2.92 10.91 2.64
C ASP A 253 3.80 9.72 3.02
N GLY A 254 4.07 8.85 2.03
CA GLY A 254 4.95 7.69 2.17
C GLY A 254 6.35 8.03 2.71
N ILE A 255 6.86 9.24 2.50
CA ILE A 255 8.12 9.70 3.10
C ILE A 255 8.04 9.69 4.64
N ASN A 256 6.92 10.16 5.19
CA ASN A 256 6.74 10.28 6.64
C ASN A 256 6.66 8.90 7.30
N PHE A 257 5.91 7.97 6.69
CA PHE A 257 5.87 6.59 7.15
C PHE A 257 7.19 5.85 6.98
N ALA A 258 7.90 6.03 5.86
CA ALA A 258 9.17 5.38 5.59
C ALA A 258 10.19 5.64 6.71
N ALA A 259 10.26 6.87 7.20
CA ALA A 259 11.15 7.27 8.29
C ALA A 259 10.76 6.71 9.68
N HIS A 260 9.64 6.00 9.79
CA HIS A 260 9.23 5.27 10.99
C HIS A 260 9.32 3.74 10.84
N ALA A 261 9.51 3.24 9.62
CA ALA A 261 9.56 1.81 9.35
C ALA A 261 10.89 1.18 9.80
N THR A 262 10.82 0.01 10.42
CA THR A 262 11.99 -0.71 10.96
C THR A 262 12.31 -2.01 10.23
N ALA A 263 11.33 -2.60 9.55
CA ALA A 263 11.48 -3.86 8.81
C ALA A 263 12.48 -3.73 7.65
N PRO A 264 13.11 -4.83 7.21
CA PRO A 264 13.92 -4.83 5.99
C PRO A 264 13.02 -4.64 4.76
N ALA A 265 13.42 -3.77 3.81
CA ALA A 265 12.61 -3.44 2.64
C ALA A 265 13.31 -3.63 1.29
N LEU A 266 12.55 -4.16 0.33
CA LEU A 266 12.91 -4.13 -1.09
C LEU A 266 12.03 -3.12 -1.82
N PHE A 267 12.67 -2.14 -2.44
CA PHE A 267 12.02 -1.18 -3.33
C PHE A 267 12.27 -1.53 -4.79
N SER A 268 11.43 -1.01 -5.68
CA SER A 268 11.78 -0.87 -7.10
C SER A 268 11.34 0.46 -7.70
N VAL A 269 12.04 0.88 -8.74
CA VAL A 269 11.79 2.14 -9.44
C VAL A 269 12.04 2.00 -10.95
N GLY A 270 11.09 2.46 -11.76
CA GLY A 270 11.28 2.67 -13.20
C GLY A 270 11.76 4.09 -13.47
N LEU A 271 12.91 4.29 -14.11
CA LEU A 271 13.46 5.64 -14.32
C LEU A 271 12.72 6.47 -15.39
N MET A 272 11.80 5.84 -16.15
CA MET A 272 10.90 6.51 -17.08
C MET A 272 9.44 6.54 -16.57
N ASP A 273 9.21 6.25 -15.28
CA ASP A 273 7.87 6.25 -14.69
C ASP A 273 7.33 7.68 -14.55
N ALA A 274 6.37 8.06 -15.38
CA ALA A 274 5.70 9.35 -15.30
C ALA A 274 4.54 9.37 -14.28
N THR A 275 4.04 8.21 -13.86
CA THR A 275 2.93 8.09 -12.90
C THR A 275 3.44 8.23 -11.47
N CYS A 276 4.50 7.50 -11.13
CA CYS A 276 5.22 7.63 -9.86
C CYS A 276 6.66 8.08 -10.14
N PRO A 277 6.89 9.41 -10.30
CA PRO A 277 8.18 9.92 -10.72
C PRO A 277 9.35 9.42 -9.86
N PRO A 278 10.52 9.10 -10.45
CA PRO A 278 11.64 8.55 -9.70
C PRO A 278 12.06 9.39 -8.48
N SER A 279 11.98 10.73 -8.54
CA SER A 279 12.33 11.56 -7.37
C SER A 279 11.39 11.36 -6.18
N THR A 280 10.11 11.03 -6.39
CA THR A 280 9.18 10.76 -5.29
C THR A 280 9.46 9.38 -4.65
N VAL A 281 9.72 8.37 -5.48
CA VAL A 281 10.12 7.02 -5.04
C VAL A 281 11.44 7.06 -4.27
N PHE A 282 12.46 7.74 -4.82
CA PHE A 282 13.76 7.87 -4.16
C PHE A 282 13.67 8.68 -2.86
N ALA A 283 12.79 9.67 -2.77
CA ALA A 283 12.60 10.40 -1.51
C ALA A 283 12.09 9.48 -0.39
N ALA A 284 11.10 8.62 -0.68
CA ALA A 284 10.61 7.63 0.28
C ALA A 284 11.69 6.58 0.61
N TYR A 285 12.36 6.03 -0.41
CA TYR A 285 13.45 5.08 -0.22
C TYR A 285 14.59 5.68 0.63
N ASN A 286 15.05 6.89 0.34
CA ASN A 286 16.18 7.51 1.04
C ASN A 286 15.85 7.85 2.50
N HIS A 287 14.58 8.15 2.81
CA HIS A 287 14.12 8.35 4.19
C HIS A 287 13.75 7.06 4.93
N TYR A 288 13.57 5.94 4.24
CA TYR A 288 13.25 4.65 4.87
C TYR A 288 14.26 4.28 5.97
N ALA A 289 13.78 4.06 7.19
CA ALA A 289 14.66 3.94 8.37
C ALA A 289 15.21 2.52 8.59
N GLY A 290 14.46 1.49 8.17
CA GLY A 290 14.91 0.10 8.18
C GLY A 290 16.00 -0.18 7.15
N SER A 291 16.59 -1.39 7.22
CA SER A 291 17.51 -1.84 6.18
C SER A 291 16.78 -1.93 4.84
N LYS A 292 17.45 -1.54 3.75
CA LYS A 292 16.77 -1.30 2.47
C LYS A 292 17.65 -1.59 1.27
N ASP A 293 17.03 -2.16 0.24
CA ASP A 293 17.60 -2.39 -1.08
C ASP A 293 16.63 -1.85 -2.15
N ILE A 294 17.14 -1.52 -3.33
CA ILE A 294 16.32 -0.99 -4.44
C ILE A 294 16.76 -1.59 -5.78
N ARG A 295 15.77 -2.08 -6.54
CA ARG A 295 15.96 -2.44 -7.95
C ARG A 295 15.64 -1.24 -8.83
N VAL A 296 16.64 -0.83 -9.62
CA VAL A 296 16.53 0.30 -10.54
C VAL A 296 16.37 -0.23 -11.95
N TRP A 297 15.27 0.15 -12.62
CA TRP A 297 14.91 -0.25 -13.97
C TRP A 297 15.08 0.94 -14.93
N PRO A 298 16.22 1.08 -15.62
CA PRO A 298 16.58 2.35 -16.26
C PRO A 298 15.71 2.74 -17.46
N TYR A 299 15.08 1.77 -18.11
CA TYR A 299 14.31 1.95 -19.33
C TYR A 299 12.82 1.69 -19.16
N ASN A 300 12.38 1.38 -17.94
CA ASN A 300 11.00 1.05 -17.64
C ASN A 300 10.22 2.25 -17.12
N GLY A 301 8.94 2.27 -17.46
CA GLY A 301 7.94 3.20 -16.94
C GLY A 301 7.27 2.67 -15.68
N HIS A 302 5.96 2.88 -15.59
CA HIS A 302 5.16 2.47 -14.43
C HIS A 302 5.02 0.96 -14.26
N GLU A 303 5.30 0.17 -15.30
CA GLU A 303 5.37 -1.29 -15.21
C GLU A 303 6.55 -1.79 -14.36
N GLY A 304 7.54 -0.92 -14.08
CA GLY A 304 8.73 -1.27 -13.31
C GLY A 304 9.45 -2.48 -13.92
N GLY A 305 9.85 -3.44 -13.09
CA GLY A 305 10.50 -4.66 -13.56
C GLY A 305 9.56 -5.83 -13.89
N GLY A 306 8.24 -5.64 -13.79
CA GLY A 306 7.24 -6.68 -14.08
C GLY A 306 7.55 -8.04 -13.42
N ASP A 307 7.50 -9.11 -14.21
CA ASP A 307 7.75 -10.48 -13.73
C ASP A 307 9.18 -10.70 -13.22
N VAL A 308 10.16 -9.97 -13.75
CA VAL A 308 11.55 -10.04 -13.26
C VAL A 308 11.61 -9.49 -11.84
N GLN A 309 10.92 -8.38 -11.58
CA GLN A 309 10.79 -7.83 -10.23
C GLN A 309 10.06 -8.82 -9.30
N LYS A 310 8.96 -9.46 -9.75
CA LYS A 310 8.26 -10.47 -8.93
C LYS A 310 9.18 -11.63 -8.53
N ALA A 311 10.03 -12.12 -9.43
CA ALA A 311 11.01 -13.15 -9.12
C ALA A 311 12.03 -12.68 -8.06
N ASP A 312 12.48 -11.42 -8.15
CA ASP A 312 13.39 -10.83 -7.16
C ASP A 312 12.72 -10.64 -5.80
N GLN A 313 11.45 -10.26 -5.75
CA GLN A 313 10.68 -10.17 -4.50
C GLN A 313 10.61 -11.52 -3.78
N ILE A 314 10.29 -12.60 -4.50
CA ILE A 314 10.19 -13.94 -3.91
C ILE A 314 11.52 -14.37 -3.29
N ARG A 315 12.64 -14.13 -3.99
CA ARG A 315 13.99 -14.43 -3.47
C ARG A 315 14.34 -13.56 -2.26
N TYR A 316 14.01 -12.28 -2.32
CA TYR A 316 14.28 -11.34 -1.24
C TYR A 316 13.51 -11.71 0.03
N VAL A 317 12.21 -11.98 -0.08
CA VAL A 317 11.36 -12.36 1.06
C VAL A 317 11.81 -13.69 1.66
N ALA A 318 12.16 -14.67 0.84
CA ALA A 318 12.70 -15.94 1.33
C ALA A 318 13.99 -15.73 2.16
N LYS A 319 14.89 -14.86 1.69
CA LYS A 319 16.11 -14.49 2.43
C LYS A 319 15.79 -13.74 3.72
N ALA A 320 14.89 -12.76 3.68
CA ALA A 320 14.52 -11.96 4.85
C ALA A 320 13.89 -12.79 5.98
N LEU A 321 13.25 -13.92 5.67
CA LEU A 321 12.62 -14.80 6.64
C LEU A 321 13.54 -15.91 7.19
N THR A 322 14.78 -16.00 6.71
CA THR A 322 15.76 -17.02 7.13
C THR A 322 16.94 -16.43 7.92
N GLY A 323 17.12 -15.11 7.85
CA GLY A 323 18.10 -14.36 8.64
C GLY A 323 17.48 -13.81 9.92
#